data_AF-A0A5E4QCY0-F1
#
_entry.id   AF-A0A5E4QCY0-F1
#
_cell.length_a   1.000
_cell.length_b   1.000
_cell.length_c   1.000
_cell.angle_alpha   90.00
_cell.angle_beta   90.00
_cell.angle_gamma   90.00
#
_symmetry.space_group_name_H-M   'P 1'
#
loop_
_entity.id
_entity.type
_entity.pdbx_description
1 polymer ?
#
loop_
_entity_poly.entity_id
_entity_poly.type
_entity_poly.pdbx_seq_one_letter_code
_entity_poly.pdbx_strand_id
1 'polypeptide(L)'
;MELKVWVEGIQRIVCGVTETTTCQDVVFALAHATGKVGRFTLIERWRNNERLLAPQEYPLKRPTSAIQVTPTTNSGSTEVSEPFKNTA
;
A
#
# COMPACT_ATOMS: atom_id res chain seq x y z
N MET A 1 -5.20 -0.95 -14.43
CA MET A 1 -3.88 -0.29 -14.49
C MET A 1 -2.88 -1.11 -13.68
N GLU A 2 -1.60 -0.75 -13.69
CA GLU A 2 -0.57 -1.36 -12.85
C GLU A 2 0.06 -0.29 -11.93
N LEU A 3 0.34 -0.65 -10.68
CA LEU A 3 0.98 0.23 -9.71
C LEU A 3 2.34 -0.33 -9.28
N LYS A 4 3.40 0.45 -9.47
CA LYS A 4 4.75 0.12 -9.01
C LYS A 4 4.89 0.54 -7.56
N VAL A 5 5.11 -0.45 -6.69
CA VAL A 5 5.24 -0.27 -5.24
C VAL A 5 6.57 -0.83 -4.75
N TRP A 6 7.22 -0.15 -3.82
CA TRP A 6 8.46 -0.58 -3.21
C TRP A 6 8.16 -1.13 -1.82
N VAL A 7 8.47 -2.40 -1.59
CA VAL A 7 8.27 -3.09 -0.32
C VAL A 7 9.64 -3.57 0.15
N GLU A 8 10.12 -3.05 1.28
CA GLU A 8 11.40 -3.46 1.89
C GLU A 8 12.59 -3.34 0.92
N GLY A 9 12.58 -2.31 0.06
CA GLY A 9 13.61 -2.10 -0.96
C GLY A 9 13.46 -2.94 -2.23
N ILE A 10 12.43 -3.78 -2.32
CA ILE A 10 12.12 -4.59 -3.52
C ILE A 10 10.94 -3.95 -4.26
N GLN A 11 11.11 -3.68 -5.55
CA GLN A 11 10.02 -3.21 -6.39
C GLN A 11 9.06 -4.36 -6.74
N ARG A 12 7.77 -4.13 -6.53
CA ARG A 12 6.67 -5.02 -6.90
C ARG A 12 5.65 -4.28 -7.75
N ILE A 13 4.84 -5.04 -8.47
CA ILE A 13 3.78 -4.51 -9.34
C ILE A 13 2.45 -5.06 -8.85
N VAL A 14 1.52 -4.17 -8.54
CA VAL A 14 0.13 -4.52 -8.21
C VAL A 14 -0.70 -4.35 -9.48
N CYS A 15 -1.25 -5.45 -9.98
CA CYS A 15 -2.15 -5.45 -11.13
C CYS A 15 -3.62 -5.25 -10.67
N GLY A 16 -4.46 -4.69 -11.54
CA GLY A 16 -5.89 -4.55 -11.27
C GLY A 16 -6.28 -3.29 -10.48
N VAL A 17 -5.33 -2.37 -10.26
CA VAL A 17 -5.62 -1.08 -9.61
C VAL A 17 -6.45 -0.17 -10.54
N THR A 18 -7.32 0.62 -9.91
CA THR A 18 -8.24 1.59 -10.52
C THR A 18 -8.22 2.91 -9.75
N GLU A 19 -8.77 3.99 -10.33
CA GLU A 19 -8.85 5.30 -9.65
C GLU A 19 -9.70 5.27 -8.37
N THR A 20 -10.54 4.25 -8.20
CA THR A 20 -11.34 3.99 -6.99
C THR A 20 -10.62 3.13 -5.97
N THR A 21 -9.48 2.51 -6.34
CA THR A 21 -8.69 1.69 -5.42
C THR A 21 -8.06 2.60 -4.37
N THR A 22 -8.28 2.29 -3.09
CA THR A 22 -7.71 3.07 -2.00
C THR A 22 -6.30 2.59 -1.64
N CYS A 23 -5.53 3.43 -0.96
CA CYS A 23 -4.24 3.04 -0.37
C CYS A 23 -4.40 1.80 0.53
N GLN A 24 -5.50 1.74 1.27
CA GLN A 24 -5.85 0.61 2.11
C GLN A 24 -5.98 -0.70 1.30
N ASP A 25 -6.72 -0.69 0.19
CA ASP A 25 -6.87 -1.88 -0.68
C ASP A 25 -5.52 -2.37 -1.21
N VAL A 26 -4.64 -1.44 -1.61
CA VAL A 26 -3.29 -1.78 -2.09
C VAL A 26 -2.46 -2.45 -0.99
N VAL A 27 -2.51 -1.91 0.23
CA VAL A 27 -1.82 -2.52 1.38
C VAL A 27 -2.40 -3.90 1.68
N PHE A 28 -3.72 -4.06 1.68
CA PHE A 28 -4.35 -5.36 1.88
C PHE A 28 -3.92 -6.38 0.82
N ALA A 29 -3.94 -5.99 -0.46
CA ALA A 29 -3.49 -6.84 -1.55
C ALA A 29 -2.01 -7.22 -1.41
N LEU A 30 -1.16 -6.27 -1.03
CA LEU A 30 0.26 -6.52 -0.80
C LEU A 30 0.51 -7.41 0.42
N ALA A 31 -0.16 -7.14 1.53
CA ALA A 31 -0.11 -7.93 2.75
C ALA A 31 -0.54 -9.37 2.49
N HIS A 32 -1.64 -9.55 1.75
CA HIS A 32 -2.14 -10.86 1.34
C HIS A 32 -1.15 -11.60 0.43
N ALA A 33 -0.59 -10.92 -0.58
CA ALA A 33 0.37 -11.51 -1.51
C ALA A 33 1.76 -11.77 -0.89
N THR A 34 2.15 -11.00 0.13
CA THR A 34 3.43 -11.15 0.85
C THR A 34 3.32 -12.04 2.08
N GLY A 35 2.10 -12.30 2.57
CA GLY A 35 1.85 -12.92 3.87
C GLY A 35 2.28 -12.05 5.06
N LYS A 36 2.50 -10.74 4.87
CA LYS A 36 2.90 -9.82 5.93
C LYS A 36 1.69 -9.18 6.59
N VAL A 37 1.67 -9.17 7.91
CA VAL A 37 0.58 -8.63 8.72
C VAL A 37 1.10 -7.56 9.67
N GLY A 38 0.25 -6.62 10.04
CA GLY A 38 0.61 -5.51 10.91
C GLY A 38 0.13 -4.16 10.36
N ARG A 39 0.83 -3.09 10.71
CA ARG A 39 0.46 -1.74 10.29
C ARG A 39 1.41 -1.25 9.22
N PHE A 40 0.84 -0.74 8.13
CA PHE A 40 1.61 -0.23 7.00
C PHE A 40 1.14 1.16 6.60
N THR A 41 2.09 1.96 6.14
CA THR A 41 1.81 3.27 5.55
C THR A 41 2.42 3.35 4.17
N LEU A 42 1.66 3.94 3.26
CA LEU A 42 2.14 4.24 1.92
C LEU A 42 2.77 5.62 1.93
N ILE A 43 3.91 5.71 1.26
CA ILE A 43 4.67 6.92 1.05
C ILE A 43 4.72 7.13 -0.46
N GLU A 44 4.11 8.21 -0.95
CA GLU A 44 4.31 8.63 -2.33
C GLU A 44 5.62 9.41 -2.46
N ARG A 45 6.42 9.07 -3.47
CA ARG A 45 7.67 9.73 -3.84
C ARG A 45 7.52 10.40 -5.20
N TRP A 46 7.67 11.72 -5.24
CA TRP A 46 7.61 12.52 -6.47
C TRP A 46 8.67 13.61 -6.49
N ARG A 47 9.57 13.61 -7.50
CA ARG A 47 10.62 14.63 -7.71
C ARG A 47 11.31 15.12 -6.41
N ASN A 48 11.76 14.18 -5.57
CA ASN A 48 12.34 14.40 -4.23
C ASN A 48 11.38 14.80 -3.09
N ASN A 49 10.07 14.86 -3.30
CA ASN A 49 9.09 14.95 -2.22
C ASN A 49 8.64 13.55 -1.80
N GLU A 50 8.59 13.32 -0.50
CA GLU A 50 8.00 12.13 0.13
C GLU A 50 6.79 12.55 0.94
N ARG A 51 5.65 11.90 0.75
CA ARG A 51 4.43 12.21 1.49
C ARG A 51 3.74 10.95 1.95
N LEU A 52 3.35 10.94 3.22
CA LEU A 52 2.53 9.90 3.82
C LEU A 52 1.11 10.02 3.26
N LEU A 53 0.61 8.93 2.69
CA LEU A 53 -0.75 8.83 2.21
C LEU A 53 -1.65 8.25 3.30
N ALA A 54 -2.81 8.87 3.50
CA ALA A 54 -3.84 8.30 4.36
C ALA A 54 -4.43 7.02 3.73
N PRO A 55 -4.96 6.08 4.53
CA PRO A 55 -5.61 4.87 4.03
C PRO A 55 -6.77 5.15 3.06
N GLN A 56 -7.47 6.27 3.24
CA GLN A 56 -8.61 6.71 2.43
C GLN A 56 -8.20 7.49 1.17
N GLU A 57 -6.91 7.77 0.97
CA GLU A 57 -6.44 8.40 -0.27
C GLU A 57 -6.34 7.38 -1.42
N TYR A 58 -6.26 7.91 -2.64
CA TYR A 58 -6.23 7.12 -3.87
C TYR A 58 -4.84 7.26 -4.51
N PRO A 59 -4.03 6.18 -4.58
CA PRO A 59 -2.66 6.24 -5.09
C PRO A 59 -2.60 6.58 -6.59
N LEU A 60 -3.68 6.33 -7.35
CA LEU A 60 -3.77 6.65 -8.78
C LEU A 60 -4.28 8.06 -9.09
N LYS A 61 -4.85 8.77 -8.10
CA LYS A 61 -5.38 10.12 -8.30
C LYS A 61 -4.29 11.17 -8.49
N ARG A 62 -3.05 10.87 -8.06
CA ARG A 62 -1.88 11.73 -8.25
C ARG A 62 -0.89 11.08 -9.21
N PRO A 63 -0.20 11.87 -10.05
CA PRO A 63 0.92 11.38 -10.85
C PRO A 63 2.16 11.17 -9.97
N THR A 64 2.07 10.26 -9.01
CA THR A 64 3.21 9.82 -8.21
C THR A 64 4.12 8.94 -9.05
N SER A 65 5.43 9.16 -8.96
CA SER A 65 6.40 8.37 -9.73
C SER A 65 6.76 7.05 -9.03
N ALA A 66 6.58 6.97 -7.71
CA ALA A 66 6.81 5.76 -6.95
C ALA A 66 5.98 5.75 -5.66
N ILE A 67 5.43 4.59 -5.32
CA ILE A 67 4.83 4.33 -4.00
C ILE A 67 5.79 3.44 -3.22
N GLN A 68 6.06 3.76 -1.96
CA GLN A 68 6.80 2.91 -1.03
C GLN A 68 5.88 2.49 0.11
N VAL A 69 5.91 1.23 0.49
CA VAL A 69 5.15 0.68 1.60
C VAL A 69 6.12 0.34 2.71
N THR A 70 5.93 0.96 3.87
CA THR A 70 6.75 0.71 5.06
C THR A 70 5.88 0.22 6.22
N PRO A 71 6.37 -0.76 6.99
CA PRO A 71 5.74 -1.10 8.26
C PRO A 71 5.91 0.07 9.23
N THR A 72 4.86 0.39 9.99
CA THR A 72 4.86 1.49 10.95
C THR A 72 4.00 1.11 12.13
N THR A 73 4.40 1.50 13.35
CA THR A 73 3.62 1.18 14.56
C THR A 73 2.60 2.28 14.90
N ASN A 74 2.59 3.38 14.15
CA ASN A 74 1.78 4.56 14.46
C ASN A 74 0.28 4.35 14.25
N SER A 75 -0.55 5.02 15.06
CA SER A 75 -2.02 4.87 15.09
C SER A 75 -2.72 5.32 13.79
N GLY A 76 -2.06 6.11 12.94
CA GLY A 76 -2.60 6.61 11.66
C GLY A 76 -2.34 5.74 10.44
N SER A 77 -1.94 4.48 10.64
CA SER A 77 -1.49 3.58 9.58
C SER A 77 -2.58 2.57 9.21
N THR A 78 -2.49 1.97 8.03
CA THR A 78 -3.42 0.89 7.62
C THR A 78 -3.08 -0.37 8.39
N GLU A 79 -3.95 -0.81 9.30
CA GLU A 79 -3.80 -2.07 10.01
C GLU A 79 -4.35 -3.22 9.17
N VAL A 80 -3.45 -4.07 8.69
CA VAL A 80 -3.79 -5.35 8.06
C VAL A 80 -3.58 -6.45 9.09
N SER A 81 -4.62 -6.61 9.89
CA SER A 81 -4.81 -7.78 10.74
C SER A 81 -5.19 -8.95 9.83
N GLU A 82 -4.58 -10.12 10.04
CA GLU A 82 -4.63 -11.32 9.20
C GLU A 82 -5.94 -11.54 8.41
N PRO A 83 -5.87 -12.12 7.20
CA PRO A 83 -7.09 -12.65 6.59
C PRO A 83 -7.66 -13.67 7.57
N PHE A 84 -8.91 -13.43 7.98
CA PHE A 84 -9.73 -14.43 8.63
C PHE A 84 -9.56 -15.73 7.82
N LYS A 85 -8.81 -16.69 8.37
CA LYS A 85 -8.80 -18.06 7.85
C LYS A 85 -10.19 -18.59 8.13
N ASN A 86 -11.14 -18.32 7.24
CA ASN A 86 -12.35 -19.11 7.16
C ASN A 86 -11.92 -20.48 6.63
N THR A 87 -11.64 -21.37 7.59
CA THR A 87 -12.22 -22.71 7.67
C THR A 87 -12.80 -23.25 6.37
N ALA A 88 -12.08 -24.16 5.72
CA ALA A 88 -12.57 -25.43 5.18
C ALA A 88 -11.37 -26.28 4.75
#